data_AF-A0A374VSV6-F1
#
_entry.id   AF-A0A374VSV6-F1
#
_cell.length_a   1.000
_cell.length_b   1.000
_cell.length_c   1.000
_cell.angle_alpha   90.00
_cell.angle_beta   90.00
_cell.angle_gamma   90.00
#
_symmetry.space_group_name_H-M   'P 1'
#
loop_
_entity.id
_entity.type
_entity.pdbx_description
1 polymer ?
#
loop_
_entity_poly.entity_id
_entity_poly.type
_entity_poly.pdbx_seq_one_letter_code
_entity_poly.pdbx_strand_id
1 'polypeptide(L)'
;MMRERYDDKGNLIGCCRMVFDEIPDDYQIQKVILEDMVYDLSYLGVMKHLRDNNVAQEFSDNNFYSLEVLSHMALDYLNSAMYLHKGIIADRGQDLVSYYVIPCAFLCKHSIELKIKECLLSMGEKELKGHSVLTLWDKLNKEGLPQYDKLRAFIVEVEKIDNNEMALRYGISKGLEPLQEKFKFDVDNLISNTMFLFNILEEYVQR
;
A
#
# COMPACT_ATOMS: atom_id res chain seq x y z
N MET A 1 9.99 28.97 10.12
CA MET A 1 10.86 30.16 10.18
C MET A 1 11.61 30.26 8.85
N MET A 2 11.91 31.46 8.35
CA MET A 2 12.77 31.60 7.17
C MET A 2 14.22 31.53 7.62
N ARG A 3 14.98 30.55 7.14
CA ARG A 3 16.41 30.39 7.44
C ARG A 3 17.25 30.85 6.27
N GLU A 4 18.25 31.68 6.54
CA GLU A 4 19.21 32.14 5.53
C GLU A 4 20.07 30.98 5.03
N ARG A 5 20.43 31.01 3.74
CA ARG A 5 21.37 30.08 3.11
C ARG A 5 22.59 30.85 2.64
N TYR A 6 23.76 30.30 2.92
CA TYR A 6 25.04 30.87 2.55
C TYR A 6 25.77 29.93 1.58
N ASP A 7 26.56 30.50 0.67
CA ASP A 7 27.49 29.71 -0.15
C ASP A 7 28.73 29.30 0.66
N ASP A 8 29.61 28.49 0.05
CA ASP A 8 30.86 28.03 0.65
C ASP A 8 31.84 29.18 1.02
N LYS A 9 31.55 30.42 0.58
CA LYS A 9 32.33 31.63 0.86
C LYS A 9 31.68 32.52 1.92
N GLY A 10 30.54 32.10 2.48
CA GLY A 10 29.80 32.84 3.50
C GLY A 10 28.94 33.99 2.96
N ASN A 11 28.67 34.05 1.66
CA ASN A 11 27.75 35.04 1.09
C ASN A 11 26.31 34.53 1.18
N LEU A 12 25.38 35.40 1.58
CA LEU A 12 23.95 35.09 1.57
C LEU A 12 23.49 34.82 0.12
N ILE A 13 23.03 33.61 -0.14
CA ILE A 13 22.51 33.18 -1.46
C ILE A 13 20.99 32.99 -1.46
N GLY A 14 20.34 33.09 -0.31
CA GLY A 14 18.88 33.09 -0.24
C GLY A 14 18.33 32.80 1.15
N CYS A 15 17.03 32.51 1.21
CA CYS A 15 16.37 32.05 2.42
C CYS A 15 15.50 30.83 2.07
N CYS A 16 15.43 29.87 2.98
CA CYS A 16 14.65 28.64 2.86
C CYS A 16 13.65 28.56 4.01
N ARG A 17 12.40 28.28 3.69
CA ARG A 17 11.41 27.89 4.69
C ARG A 17 11.61 26.41 4.99
N MET A 18 11.93 26.09 6.24
CA MET A 18 12.02 24.69 6.65
C MET A 18 10.63 24.07 6.66
N VAL A 19 10.53 22.83 6.19
CA VAL A 19 9.26 22.09 6.12
C VAL A 19 8.86 21.57 7.49
N PHE A 20 9.85 21.21 8.32
CA PHE A 20 9.67 20.68 9.68
C PHE A 20 10.47 21.55 10.67
N ASP A 21 9.91 22.71 11.02
CA ASP A 21 10.54 23.67 11.95
C ASP A 21 10.66 23.11 13.38
N GLU A 22 9.85 22.10 13.72
CA GLU A 22 9.86 21.41 15.01
C GLU A 22 11.10 20.53 15.24
N ILE A 23 11.83 20.19 14.18
CA ILE A 23 13.09 19.46 14.27
C ILE A 23 14.24 20.48 14.36
N PRO A 24 15.03 20.47 15.45
CA PRO A 24 16.07 21.47 15.64
C PRO A 24 17.28 21.23 14.72
N ASP A 25 18.03 22.29 14.45
CA ASP A 25 19.20 22.23 13.55
C ASP A 25 20.35 21.39 14.10
N ASP A 26 20.45 21.31 15.42
CA ASP A 26 21.43 20.49 16.13
C ASP A 26 20.91 19.06 16.39
N TYR A 27 19.81 18.66 15.75
CA TYR A 27 19.27 17.30 15.85
C TYR A 27 20.34 16.27 15.50
N GLN A 28 20.67 15.44 16.48
CA GLN A 28 21.59 14.33 16.30
C GLN A 28 20.82 13.14 15.74
N ILE A 29 21.17 12.71 14.52
CA ILE A 29 20.55 11.55 13.87
C ILE A 29 20.66 10.34 14.81
N GLN A 30 19.50 9.78 15.14
CA GLN A 30 19.40 8.63 16.03
C GLN A 30 19.43 7.33 15.22
N LYS A 31 19.93 6.26 15.86
CA LYS A 31 19.89 4.92 15.29
C LYS A 31 18.45 4.43 15.23
N VAL A 32 17.99 4.05 14.04
CA VAL A 32 16.62 3.53 13.82
C VAL A 32 16.52 2.01 14.00
N ILE A 33 17.65 1.30 13.94
CA ILE A 33 17.72 -0.15 14.19
C ILE A 33 17.94 -0.37 15.69
N LEU A 34 16.94 -0.91 16.35
CA LEU A 34 16.87 -0.98 17.82
C LEU A 34 17.62 -2.18 18.45
N GLU A 35 18.31 -3.00 17.65
CA GLU A 35 18.97 -4.24 18.09
C GLU A 35 18.01 -5.11 18.93
N ASP A 36 18.28 -5.30 20.21
CA ASP A 36 17.49 -6.15 21.11
C ASP A 36 16.33 -5.41 21.80
N MET A 37 16.15 -4.11 21.54
CA MET A 37 15.06 -3.31 22.11
C MET A 37 13.79 -3.44 21.26
N VAL A 38 12.68 -3.82 21.89
CA VAL A 38 11.37 -3.95 21.24
C VAL A 38 10.49 -2.79 21.66
N TYR A 39 10.26 -1.84 20.75
CA TYR A 39 9.31 -0.75 20.96
C TYR A 39 8.03 -0.94 20.15
N ASP A 40 8.16 -1.23 18.85
CA ASP A 40 7.02 -1.42 17.94
C ASP A 40 7.06 -2.82 17.30
N LEU A 41 5.97 -3.58 17.45
CA LEU A 41 5.83 -4.93 16.89
C LEU A 41 4.85 -4.92 15.71
N SER A 42 5.32 -5.32 14.54
CA SER A 42 4.44 -5.65 13.41
C SER A 42 3.91 -7.07 13.53
N TYR A 43 2.77 -7.35 12.89
CA TYR A 43 2.24 -8.72 12.81
C TYR A 43 3.27 -9.70 12.24
N LEU A 44 4.04 -9.28 11.24
CA LEU A 44 5.15 -10.07 10.69
C LEU A 44 6.20 -10.41 11.75
N GLY A 45 6.55 -9.45 12.61
CA GLY A 45 7.48 -9.67 13.73
C GLY A 45 6.93 -10.69 14.73
N VAL A 46 5.64 -10.60 15.06
CA VAL A 46 4.95 -11.56 15.92
C VAL A 46 4.95 -12.96 15.29
N MET A 47 4.55 -13.09 14.02
CA MET A 47 4.53 -14.36 13.30
C MET A 47 5.90 -15.03 13.26
N LYS A 48 6.95 -14.24 12.99
CA LYS A 48 8.32 -14.74 13.01
C LYS A 48 8.72 -15.21 14.40
N HIS A 49 8.39 -14.46 15.45
CA HIS A 49 8.67 -14.85 16.83
C HIS A 49 7.97 -16.17 17.21
N LEU A 50 6.69 -16.34 16.85
CA LEU A 50 5.93 -17.57 17.10
C LEU A 50 6.56 -18.78 16.40
N ARG A 51 7.00 -18.59 15.16
CA ARG A 51 7.71 -19.60 14.37
C ARG A 51 9.06 -19.98 14.99
N ASP A 52 9.91 -18.99 15.29
CA ASP A 52 11.26 -19.20 15.80
C ASP A 52 11.26 -19.89 17.18
N ASN A 53 10.21 -19.66 17.98
CA ASN A 53 10.04 -20.30 19.29
C ASN A 53 9.24 -21.61 19.24
N ASN A 54 8.86 -22.10 18.06
CA ASN A 54 8.09 -23.33 17.86
C ASN A 54 6.82 -23.40 18.73
N VAL A 55 6.10 -22.27 18.87
CA VAL A 55 4.93 -22.17 19.76
C VAL A 55 3.82 -23.16 19.35
N ALA A 56 3.69 -23.42 18.04
CA ALA A 56 2.86 -24.49 17.50
C ALA A 56 3.45 -25.04 16.19
N GLN A 57 3.13 -26.29 15.86
CA GLN A 57 3.67 -26.97 14.68
C GLN A 57 3.27 -26.30 13.35
N GLU A 58 2.08 -25.71 13.31
CA GLU A 58 1.51 -25.05 12.12
C GLU A 58 2.40 -23.89 11.64
N PHE A 59 3.01 -23.13 12.54
CA PHE A 59 3.91 -22.01 12.18
C PHE A 59 5.20 -22.44 11.48
N SER A 60 5.58 -23.72 11.57
CA SER A 60 6.73 -24.27 10.84
C SER A 60 6.41 -24.56 9.37
N ASP A 61 5.12 -24.68 9.03
CA ASP A 61 4.65 -24.86 7.66
C ASP A 61 4.70 -23.53 6.90
N ASN A 62 5.38 -23.54 5.75
CA ASN A 62 5.57 -22.33 4.95
C ASN A 62 4.28 -21.82 4.32
N ASN A 63 3.32 -22.70 4.00
CA ASN A 63 2.05 -22.28 3.41
C ASN A 63 1.19 -21.61 4.47
N PHE A 64 1.02 -22.24 5.63
CA PHE A 64 0.29 -21.65 6.75
C PHE A 64 0.88 -20.29 7.15
N TYR A 65 2.19 -20.23 7.39
CA TYR A 65 2.88 -18.99 7.74
C TYR A 65 2.66 -17.89 6.69
N SER A 66 2.77 -18.24 5.39
CA SER A 66 2.65 -17.26 4.32
C SER A 66 1.21 -16.80 4.11
N LEU A 67 0.21 -17.67 4.28
CA LEU A 67 -1.21 -17.32 4.25
C LEU A 67 -1.53 -16.30 5.34
N GLU A 68 -1.15 -16.60 6.59
CA GLU A 68 -1.35 -15.70 7.73
C GLU A 68 -0.74 -14.32 7.52
N VAL A 69 0.53 -14.27 7.07
CA VAL A 69 1.22 -13.00 6.81
C VAL A 69 0.55 -12.22 5.68
N LEU A 70 0.21 -12.88 4.57
CA LEU A 70 -0.43 -12.20 3.43
C LEU A 70 -1.81 -11.66 3.80
N SER A 71 -2.61 -12.43 4.53
CA SER A 71 -3.95 -12.04 4.98
C SER A 71 -3.91 -10.77 5.82
N HIS A 72 -3.07 -10.78 6.86
CA HIS A 72 -2.93 -9.65 7.77
C HIS A 72 -2.33 -8.43 7.08
N MET A 73 -1.28 -8.59 6.27
CA MET A 73 -0.69 -7.46 5.54
C MET A 73 -1.69 -6.84 4.55
N ALA A 74 -2.46 -7.66 3.82
CA ALA A 74 -3.49 -7.16 2.91
C ALA A 74 -4.52 -6.29 3.67
N LEU A 75 -4.96 -6.75 4.85
CA LEU A 75 -5.89 -6.02 5.69
C LEU A 75 -5.27 -4.75 6.30
N ASP A 76 -4.02 -4.80 6.76
CA ASP A 76 -3.29 -3.63 7.31
C ASP A 76 -3.20 -2.50 6.28
N TYR A 77 -2.89 -2.83 5.02
CA TYR A 77 -2.86 -1.85 3.94
C TYR A 77 -4.24 -1.28 3.63
N LEU A 78 -5.30 -2.11 3.62
CA LEU A 78 -6.66 -1.61 3.41
C LEU A 78 -7.13 -0.71 4.56
N ASN A 79 -6.87 -1.11 5.81
CA ASN A 79 -7.17 -0.30 7.00
C ASN A 79 -6.44 1.05 6.96
N SER A 80 -5.18 1.04 6.54
CA SER A 80 -4.40 2.27 6.34
C SER A 80 -5.01 3.15 5.25
N ALA A 81 -5.44 2.56 4.12
CA ALA A 81 -6.13 3.29 3.06
C ALA A 81 -7.43 3.93 3.57
N MET A 82 -8.23 3.18 4.34
CA MET A 82 -9.45 3.69 4.98
C MET A 82 -9.17 4.83 5.98
N TYR A 83 -8.04 4.77 6.69
CA TYR A 83 -7.62 5.86 7.56
C TYR A 83 -7.31 7.13 6.77
N LEU A 84 -6.52 7.01 5.68
CA LEU A 84 -6.22 8.14 4.80
C LEU A 84 -7.46 8.70 4.11
N HIS A 85 -8.41 7.83 3.76
CA HIS A 85 -9.69 8.22 3.16
C HIS A 85 -10.50 9.18 4.04
N LYS A 86 -10.43 9.05 5.38
CA LYS A 86 -11.05 10.01 6.30
C LYS A 86 -10.47 11.42 6.14
N GLY A 87 -9.16 11.53 5.89
CA GLY A 87 -8.50 12.81 5.57
C GLY A 87 -9.01 13.40 4.26
N ILE A 88 -9.14 12.58 3.21
CA ILE A 88 -9.70 13.02 1.91
C ILE A 88 -11.12 13.55 2.07
N ILE A 89 -11.96 12.87 2.85
CA ILE A 89 -13.33 13.33 3.14
C ILE A 89 -13.29 14.66 3.88
N ALA A 90 -12.40 14.82 4.87
CA ALA A 90 -12.28 16.06 5.62
C ALA A 90 -11.89 17.24 4.71
N ASP A 91 -10.96 17.06 3.78
CA ASP A 91 -10.49 18.11 2.85
C ASP A 91 -11.55 18.51 1.80
N ARG A 92 -12.54 17.64 1.56
CA ARG A 92 -13.50 17.79 0.45
C ARG A 92 -14.38 19.03 0.62
N GLY A 93 -14.49 19.83 -0.44
CA GLY A 93 -15.31 21.04 -0.45
C GLY A 93 -14.72 22.22 0.32
N GLN A 94 -13.47 22.12 0.79
CA GLN A 94 -12.76 23.21 1.48
C GLN A 94 -11.82 24.02 0.55
N ASP A 95 -11.91 23.84 -0.77
CA ASP A 95 -10.96 24.39 -1.75
C ASP A 95 -9.49 24.01 -1.46
N LEU A 96 -9.28 22.85 -0.82
CA LEU A 96 -7.96 22.29 -0.50
C LEU A 96 -7.61 21.14 -1.45
N VAL A 97 -6.32 21.04 -1.79
CA VAL A 97 -5.75 19.85 -2.43
C VAL A 97 -5.54 18.79 -1.36
N SER A 98 -6.17 17.62 -1.49
CA SER A 98 -5.93 16.53 -0.55
C SER A 98 -4.64 15.78 -0.87
N TYR A 99 -3.71 15.75 0.08
CA TYR A 99 -2.43 15.05 -0.05
C TYR A 99 -2.55 13.53 0.10
N TYR A 100 -3.74 13.02 0.41
CA TYR A 100 -3.95 11.62 0.78
C TYR A 100 -4.48 10.75 -0.38
N VAL A 101 -4.88 11.34 -1.51
CA VAL A 101 -5.49 10.62 -2.64
C VAL A 101 -4.56 9.57 -3.25
N ILE A 102 -3.33 9.97 -3.62
CA ILE A 102 -2.36 9.05 -4.24
C ILE A 102 -1.91 7.96 -3.25
N PRO A 103 -1.51 8.29 -2.00
CA PRO A 103 -1.19 7.26 -1.01
C PRO A 103 -2.35 6.29 -0.75
N CYS A 104 -3.58 6.79 -0.64
CA CYS A 104 -4.78 5.94 -0.45
C CYS A 104 -4.93 4.94 -1.61
N ALA A 105 -4.82 5.41 -2.85
CA ALA A 105 -4.94 4.53 -4.03
C ALA A 105 -3.81 3.50 -4.11
N PHE A 106 -2.58 3.89 -3.76
CA PHE A 106 -1.44 2.97 -3.67
C PHE A 106 -1.70 1.83 -2.67
N LEU A 107 -2.17 2.18 -1.47
CA LEU A 107 -2.47 1.21 -0.42
C LEU A 107 -3.60 0.26 -0.83
N CYS A 108 -4.67 0.74 -1.48
CA CYS A 108 -5.71 -0.11 -2.05
C CYS A 108 -5.17 -1.09 -3.10
N LYS A 109 -4.36 -0.59 -4.05
CA LYS A 109 -3.78 -1.46 -5.09
C LYS A 109 -2.89 -2.53 -4.47
N HIS A 110 -2.10 -2.18 -3.46
CA HIS A 110 -1.22 -3.11 -2.81
C HIS A 110 -1.98 -4.13 -1.94
N SER A 111 -3.04 -3.71 -1.23
CA SER A 111 -3.90 -4.64 -0.48
C SER A 111 -4.58 -5.66 -1.41
N ILE A 112 -5.06 -5.23 -2.58
CA ILE A 112 -5.61 -6.11 -3.62
C ILE A 112 -4.55 -7.12 -4.10
N GLU A 113 -3.33 -6.66 -4.38
CA GLU A 113 -2.23 -7.54 -4.80
C GLU A 113 -1.98 -8.66 -3.78
N LEU A 114 -1.91 -8.31 -2.50
CA LEU A 114 -1.66 -9.27 -1.44
C LEU A 114 -2.84 -10.22 -1.22
N LYS A 115 -4.08 -9.73 -1.27
CA LYS A 115 -5.28 -10.57 -1.13
C LYS A 115 -5.40 -11.59 -2.26
N ILE A 116 -5.11 -11.19 -3.50
CA ILE A 116 -5.10 -12.14 -4.63
C ILE A 116 -3.97 -13.16 -4.46
N LYS A 117 -2.78 -12.76 -3.99
CA LYS A 117 -1.66 -13.67 -3.72
C LYS A 117 -2.00 -14.69 -2.62
N GLU A 118 -2.68 -14.24 -1.57
CA GLU A 118 -3.22 -15.11 -0.51
C GLU A 118 -4.16 -16.17 -1.09
N CYS A 119 -5.10 -15.76 -1.94
CA CYS A 119 -6.05 -16.65 -2.61
C CYS A 119 -5.36 -17.65 -3.56
N LEU A 120 -4.36 -17.21 -4.33
CA LEU A 120 -3.61 -18.11 -5.19
C LEU A 120 -2.86 -19.16 -4.37
N LEU A 121 -2.27 -18.76 -3.25
CA LEU A 121 -1.59 -19.68 -2.34
C LEU A 121 -2.56 -20.70 -1.72
N SER A 122 -3.77 -20.28 -1.33
CA SER A 122 -4.79 -21.21 -0.81
C SER A 122 -5.26 -22.22 -1.86
N MET A 123 -5.22 -21.85 -3.15
CA MET A 123 -5.48 -22.73 -4.28
C MET A 123 -4.29 -23.66 -4.64
N GLY A 124 -3.16 -23.55 -3.95
CA GLY A 124 -1.97 -24.39 -4.14
C GLY A 124 -0.90 -23.83 -5.08
N GLU A 125 -1.01 -22.57 -5.51
CA GLU A 125 0.08 -21.90 -6.26
C GLU A 125 1.31 -21.71 -5.38
N LYS A 126 2.47 -22.16 -5.88
CA LYS A 126 3.73 -22.15 -5.11
C LYS A 126 4.61 -20.94 -5.40
N GLU A 127 4.36 -20.23 -6.49
CA GLU A 127 5.18 -19.09 -6.92
C GLU A 127 4.34 -17.82 -7.11
N LEU A 128 4.43 -16.91 -6.15
CA LEU A 128 3.73 -15.63 -6.16
C LEU A 128 4.57 -14.55 -6.86
N LYS A 129 4.82 -14.73 -8.16
CA LYS A 129 5.62 -13.80 -8.98
C LYS A 129 4.76 -12.69 -9.59
N GLY A 130 5.31 -11.46 -9.60
CA GLY A 130 4.73 -10.29 -10.25
C GLY A 130 3.96 -9.34 -9.31
N HIS A 131 3.70 -8.15 -9.82
CA HIS A 131 3.03 -7.03 -9.13
C HIS A 131 1.83 -6.45 -9.90
N SER A 132 1.50 -7.06 -11.04
CA SER A 132 0.33 -6.71 -11.84
C SER A 132 -0.88 -7.40 -11.22
N VAL A 133 -1.82 -6.63 -10.71
CA VAL A 133 -3.04 -7.18 -10.08
C VAL A 133 -3.91 -7.88 -11.11
N LEU A 134 -3.92 -7.39 -12.35
CA LEU A 134 -4.64 -8.04 -13.45
C LEU A 134 -4.04 -9.41 -13.80
N THR A 135 -2.71 -9.50 -13.87
CA THR A 135 -2.03 -10.77 -14.17
C THR A 135 -2.26 -11.80 -13.07
N LEU A 136 -2.30 -11.36 -11.81
CA LEU A 136 -2.59 -12.24 -10.68
C LEU A 136 -4.08 -12.66 -10.67
N TRP A 137 -4.99 -11.73 -10.93
CA TRP A 137 -6.43 -11.99 -11.01
C TRP A 137 -6.77 -13.04 -12.06
N ASP A 138 -6.17 -12.95 -13.25
CA ASP A 138 -6.47 -13.88 -14.35
C ASP A 138 -6.00 -15.32 -14.07
N LYS A 139 -5.21 -15.55 -12.99
CA LYS A 139 -4.85 -16.89 -12.48
C LYS A 139 -5.87 -17.49 -11.50
N LEU A 140 -6.77 -16.69 -10.93
CA LEU A 140 -7.80 -17.19 -10.01
C LEU A 140 -8.79 -18.09 -10.77
N ASN A 141 -9.32 -19.10 -10.07
CA ASN A 141 -10.38 -19.93 -10.63
C ASN A 141 -11.66 -19.10 -10.75
N LYS A 142 -12.20 -19.02 -11.97
CA LYS A 142 -13.37 -18.20 -12.30
C LYS A 142 -14.67 -18.89 -11.93
N GLU A 143 -14.65 -20.22 -11.84
CA GLU A 143 -15.84 -21.02 -11.58
C GLU A 143 -16.34 -20.77 -10.14
N GLY A 144 -17.61 -20.37 -10.01
CA GLY A 144 -18.24 -20.13 -8.72
C GLY A 144 -18.02 -18.75 -8.10
N LEU A 145 -17.21 -17.89 -8.72
CA LEU A 145 -16.90 -16.54 -8.22
C LEU A 145 -18.01 -15.55 -8.65
N PRO A 146 -18.84 -15.03 -7.72
CA PRO A 146 -19.95 -14.18 -8.08
C PRO A 146 -19.47 -12.83 -8.63
N GLN A 147 -20.20 -12.31 -9.63
CA GLN A 147 -19.89 -11.03 -10.28
C GLN A 147 -18.48 -10.95 -10.87
N TYR A 148 -17.89 -12.08 -11.27
CA TYR A 148 -16.54 -12.18 -11.82
C TYR A 148 -16.22 -11.09 -12.86
N ASP A 149 -17.10 -10.88 -13.84
CA ASP A 149 -16.87 -9.90 -14.92
C ASP A 149 -16.79 -8.46 -14.39
N LYS A 150 -17.60 -8.10 -13.39
CA LYS A 150 -17.55 -6.77 -12.77
C LYS A 150 -16.30 -6.59 -11.92
N LEU A 151 -15.93 -7.61 -11.14
CA LEU A 151 -14.70 -7.58 -10.35
C LEU A 151 -13.48 -7.48 -11.27
N ARG A 152 -13.45 -8.25 -12.36
CA ARG A 152 -12.41 -8.15 -13.37
C ARG A 152 -12.34 -6.76 -14.00
N ALA A 153 -13.48 -6.15 -14.34
CA ALA A 153 -13.51 -4.79 -14.86
C ALA A 153 -12.91 -3.79 -13.86
N PHE A 154 -13.25 -3.91 -12.57
CA PHE A 154 -12.64 -3.13 -11.50
C PHE A 154 -11.12 -3.35 -11.40
N ILE A 155 -10.64 -4.59 -11.44
CA ILE A 155 -9.19 -4.89 -11.43
C ILE A 155 -8.48 -4.26 -12.64
N VAL A 156 -9.09 -4.26 -13.82
CA VAL A 156 -8.56 -3.57 -15.01
C VAL A 156 -8.44 -2.06 -14.77
N GLU A 157 -9.41 -1.44 -14.10
CA GLU A 157 -9.34 -0.03 -13.73
C GLU A 157 -8.20 0.25 -12.74
N VAL A 158 -8.04 -0.58 -11.70
CA VAL A 158 -6.93 -0.47 -10.74
C VAL A 158 -5.57 -0.58 -11.44
N GLU A 159 -5.42 -1.52 -12.36
CA GLU A 159 -4.18 -1.71 -13.12
C GLU A 159 -3.88 -0.49 -14.03
N LYS A 160 -4.92 0.13 -14.61
CA LYS A 160 -4.77 1.35 -15.42
C LYS A 160 -4.27 2.54 -14.60
N ILE A 161 -4.79 2.69 -13.38
CA ILE A 161 -4.37 3.74 -12.43
C ILE A 161 -2.84 3.65 -12.18
N ASP A 162 -2.29 2.45 -11.96
CA ASP A 162 -0.84 2.24 -11.73
C ASP A 162 0.00 2.42 -13.01
N ASN A 163 -0.47 1.87 -14.14
CA ASN A 163 0.39 1.71 -15.32
C ASN A 163 0.52 2.93 -16.24
N ASN A 164 -0.48 3.81 -16.36
CA ASN A 164 -0.49 4.75 -17.50
C ASN A 164 -0.78 6.23 -17.22
N GLU A 165 -1.33 6.65 -16.07
CA GLU A 165 -1.85 8.03 -15.99
C GLU A 165 -1.50 8.78 -14.70
N MET A 166 -1.26 8.09 -13.59
CA MET A 166 -0.80 8.73 -12.35
C MET A 166 0.50 8.16 -11.80
N ALA A 167 0.92 6.96 -12.22
CA ALA A 167 2.03 6.18 -11.65
C ALA A 167 2.11 6.40 -10.13
N LEU A 168 1.30 5.64 -9.38
CA LEU A 168 1.09 5.77 -7.92
C LEU A 168 2.37 5.88 -7.07
N ARG A 169 3.53 5.60 -7.65
CA ARG A 169 4.86 5.61 -7.04
C ARG A 169 5.64 6.90 -7.28
N TYR A 170 5.53 7.51 -8.46
CA TYR A 170 6.47 8.56 -8.88
C TYR A 170 5.81 9.80 -9.49
N GLY A 171 4.58 9.72 -10.01
CA GLY A 171 3.90 10.87 -10.65
C GLY A 171 4.59 11.45 -11.89
N ILE A 172 5.72 10.88 -12.32
CA ILE A 172 6.53 11.30 -13.46
C ILE A 172 7.00 10.07 -14.26
N SER A 173 7.28 10.27 -15.53
CA SER A 173 7.84 9.22 -16.39
C SER A 173 9.31 8.93 -16.03
N LYS A 174 9.85 7.82 -16.54
CA LYS A 174 11.31 7.53 -16.43
C LYS A 174 12.18 8.61 -17.08
N GLY A 175 11.62 9.37 -18.03
CA GLY A 175 12.28 10.51 -18.67
C GLY A 175 12.12 11.83 -17.90
N LEU A 176 11.58 11.80 -16.67
CA LEU A 176 11.26 12.98 -15.85
C LEU A 176 10.19 13.90 -16.47
N GLU A 177 9.37 13.34 -17.36
CA GLU A 177 8.29 14.08 -17.99
C GLU A 177 7.01 13.98 -17.15
N PRO A 178 6.19 15.04 -17.12
CA PRO A 178 4.86 14.96 -16.52
C PRO A 178 4.06 13.83 -17.16
N LEU A 179 3.42 13.01 -16.33
CA LEU A 179 2.43 12.07 -16.83
C LEU A 179 1.21 12.85 -17.33
N GLN A 180 0.53 12.31 -18.34
CA GLN A 180 -0.75 12.88 -18.77
C GLN A 180 -1.82 12.52 -17.72
N GLU A 181 -1.89 13.28 -16.63
CA GLU A 181 -2.93 13.13 -15.60
C GLU A 181 -4.28 13.65 -16.13
N LYS A 182 -4.85 12.94 -17.10
CA LYS A 182 -6.22 13.15 -17.58
C LYS A 182 -7.21 12.24 -16.86
N PHE A 183 -6.71 11.19 -16.23
CA PHE A 183 -7.51 10.21 -15.53
C PHE A 183 -7.95 10.74 -14.18
N LYS A 184 -9.26 10.82 -14.00
CA LYS A 184 -9.88 11.08 -12.71
C LYS A 184 -10.50 9.77 -12.24
N PHE A 185 -10.24 9.41 -11.00
CA PHE A 185 -10.84 8.24 -10.38
C PHE A 185 -11.57 8.65 -9.11
N ASP A 186 -12.58 7.86 -8.77
CA ASP A 186 -13.36 8.05 -7.55
C ASP A 186 -12.73 7.19 -6.43
N VAL A 187 -12.10 7.85 -5.47
CA VAL A 187 -11.44 7.17 -4.34
C VAL A 187 -12.45 6.52 -3.40
N ASP A 188 -13.69 7.03 -3.31
CA ASP A 188 -14.73 6.45 -2.45
C ASP A 188 -15.16 5.09 -3.03
N ASN A 189 -15.33 5.04 -4.36
CA ASN A 189 -15.63 3.80 -5.06
C ASN A 189 -14.43 2.85 -5.06
N LEU A 190 -13.19 3.33 -5.17
CA LEU A 190 -11.99 2.48 -5.07
C LEU A 190 -11.96 1.74 -3.73
N ILE A 191 -12.16 2.45 -2.61
CA ILE A 191 -12.19 1.86 -1.26
C ILE A 191 -13.35 0.86 -1.15
N SER A 192 -14.56 1.28 -1.51
CA SER A 192 -15.76 0.45 -1.38
C SER A 192 -15.68 -0.84 -2.22
N ASN A 193 -15.18 -0.72 -3.45
CA ASN A 193 -14.97 -1.87 -4.34
C ASN A 193 -13.85 -2.78 -3.83
N THR A 194 -12.80 -2.22 -3.23
CA THR A 194 -11.73 -3.03 -2.61
C THR A 194 -12.26 -3.83 -1.42
N MET A 195 -13.05 -3.20 -0.53
CA MET A 195 -13.70 -3.90 0.58
C MET A 195 -14.65 -5.00 0.08
N PHE A 196 -15.44 -4.70 -0.95
CA PHE A 196 -16.33 -5.68 -1.55
C PHE A 196 -15.56 -6.86 -2.18
N LEU A 197 -14.47 -6.58 -2.91
CA LEU A 197 -13.58 -7.61 -3.45
C LEU A 197 -13.05 -8.53 -2.35
N PHE A 198 -12.60 -7.98 -1.22
CA PHE A 198 -12.13 -8.76 -0.07
C PHE A 198 -13.21 -9.71 0.42
N ASN A 199 -14.44 -9.23 0.61
CA ASN A 199 -15.57 -10.08 1.05
C ASN A 199 -15.82 -11.23 0.07
N ILE A 200 -15.80 -10.97 -1.25
CA ILE A 200 -16.02 -12.02 -2.25
C ILE A 200 -14.87 -13.04 -2.25
N LEU A 201 -13.62 -12.60 -2.15
CA LEU A 201 -12.48 -13.52 -2.16
C LEU A 201 -12.43 -14.37 -0.89
N GLU A 202 -12.73 -13.78 0.27
CA GLU A 202 -12.84 -14.50 1.54
C GLU A 202 -13.94 -15.57 1.48
N GLU A 203 -15.13 -15.19 1.00
CA GLU A 203 -16.27 -16.09 1.03
C GLU A 203 -16.17 -17.23 -0.01
N TYR A 204 -15.60 -16.98 -1.19
CA TYR A 204 -15.71 -17.89 -2.33
C TYR A 204 -14.40 -18.56 -2.75
N VAL A 205 -13.24 -18.10 -2.26
CA VAL A 205 -11.93 -18.69 -2.62
C VAL A 205 -11.22 -19.32 -1.43
N GLN A 206 -11.45 -18.83 -0.21
CA GLN A 206 -10.74 -19.31 0.99
C GLN A 206 -11.55 -20.29 1.86
N ARG A 207 -12.65 -20.84 1.32
CA ARG A 207 -13.39 -21.95 1.95
C ARG A 207 -12.70 -23.29 1.82
#